data_AF-K9U216-F1
#
_entry.id   AF-K9U216-F1
#
_cell.length_a   1.000
_cell.length_b   1.000
_cell.length_c   1.000
_cell.angle_alpha   90.00
_cell.angle_beta   90.00
_cell.angle_gamma   90.00
#
_symmetry.space_group_name_H-M   'P 1'
#
loop_
_entity.id
_entity.type
_entity.pdbx_description
1 polymer ?
#
loop_
_entity_poly.entity_id
_entity_poly.type
_entity_poly.pdbx_seq_one_letter_code
_entity_poly.pdbx_strand_id
1 'polypeptide(L)'
;MVSQKTIEIVKATAPIIKEKGEEITRRMYQIAFEERPDYKRSFETTWMQHLDGGGQARKLAAAVYAYATHIDRLDELATAVDKIAHRHVETRILPEQYPLIGEKLLQAMKDVLQDAATDEVIAAWAEAYNALANIFIQKENAIYKQEDRELTEQLAKASHP
;
A
#
# COMPACT_ATOMS: atom_id res chain seq x y z
N MET A 1 -4.93 -12.79 -10.99
CA MET A 1 -3.50 -13.06 -11.29
C MET A 1 -3.03 -11.97 -12.22
N VAL A 2 -1.81 -11.47 -12.00
CA VAL A 2 -1.20 -10.44 -12.84
C VAL A 2 -0.77 -11.08 -14.17
N SER A 3 -0.96 -10.38 -15.28
CA SER A 3 -0.56 -10.87 -16.60
C SER A 3 0.97 -11.01 -16.73
N GLN A 4 1.42 -11.95 -17.56
CA GLN A 4 2.86 -12.15 -17.82
C GLN A 4 3.53 -10.88 -18.34
N LYS A 5 2.84 -10.16 -19.23
CA LYS A 5 3.28 -8.86 -19.75
C LYS A 5 3.47 -7.83 -18.64
N THR A 6 2.55 -7.76 -17.69
CA THR A 6 2.65 -6.86 -16.55
C THR A 6 3.80 -7.23 -15.63
N ILE A 7 4.03 -8.52 -15.37
CA ILE A 7 5.18 -9.02 -14.60
C ILE A 7 6.50 -8.53 -15.24
N GLU A 8 6.63 -8.67 -16.56
CA GLU A 8 7.82 -8.24 -17.30
C GLU A 8 8.05 -6.73 -17.21
N ILE A 9 7.01 -5.92 -17.44
CA ILE A 9 7.10 -4.45 -17.38
C ILE A 9 7.44 -3.98 -15.97
N VAL A 10 6.77 -4.51 -14.95
CA VAL A 10 7.01 -4.13 -13.54
C VAL A 10 8.43 -4.49 -13.12
N LYS A 11 8.93 -5.67 -13.50
CA LYS A 11 10.31 -6.05 -13.22
C LYS A 11 11.33 -5.19 -13.97
N ALA A 12 11.08 -4.89 -15.25
CA ALA A 12 11.96 -4.06 -16.06
C ALA A 12 12.04 -2.61 -15.55
N THR A 13 10.95 -2.10 -14.98
CA THR A 13 10.87 -0.74 -14.43
C THR A 13 11.15 -0.66 -12.92
N ALA A 14 11.27 -1.79 -12.22
CA ALA A 14 11.61 -1.82 -10.79
C ALA A 14 12.90 -1.03 -10.45
N PRO A 15 13.99 -1.05 -11.26
CA PRO A 15 15.19 -0.27 -10.96
C PRO A 15 14.95 1.25 -10.91
N ILE A 16 14.16 1.81 -11.83
CA ILE A 16 13.85 3.24 -11.82
C ILE A 16 12.95 3.60 -10.63
N ILE A 17 12.03 2.71 -10.25
CA ILE A 17 11.23 2.87 -9.02
C ILE A 17 12.09 2.80 -7.77
N LYS A 18 13.15 1.99 -7.75
CA LYS A 18 14.10 1.97 -6.63
C LYS A 18 14.80 3.31 -6.44
N GLU A 19 15.22 3.93 -7.53
CA GLU A 19 15.91 5.22 -7.52
C GLU A 19 14.95 6.37 -7.16
N LYS A 20 13.74 6.35 -7.72
CA LYS A 20 12.77 7.44 -7.62
C LYS A 20 11.68 7.21 -6.56
N GLY A 21 11.69 6.07 -5.86
CA GLY A 21 10.57 5.65 -5.01
C GLY A 21 10.30 6.58 -3.83
N GLU A 22 11.34 7.18 -3.26
CA GLU A 22 11.19 8.18 -2.20
C GLU A 22 10.52 9.47 -2.73
N GLU A 23 10.91 9.90 -3.93
CA GLU A 23 10.33 11.06 -4.62
C GLU A 23 8.87 10.82 -5.01
N ILE A 24 8.57 9.66 -5.60
CA ILE A 24 7.22 9.20 -5.94
C ILE A 24 6.34 9.19 -4.70
N THR A 25 6.81 8.59 -3.60
CA THR A 25 6.00 8.49 -2.38
C THR A 25 5.74 9.86 -1.75
N ARG A 26 6.75 10.74 -1.75
CA ARG A 26 6.57 12.13 -1.29
C ARG A 26 5.54 12.86 -2.16
N ARG A 27 5.61 12.71 -3.48
CA ARG A 27 4.65 13.33 -4.41
C ARG A 27 3.23 12.80 -4.20
N MET A 28 3.08 11.50 -3.97
CA MET A 28 1.79 10.87 -3.63
C MET A 28 1.17 11.53 -2.39
N TYR A 29 1.94 11.74 -1.32
CA TYR A 29 1.43 12.42 -0.12
C TYR A 29 1.09 13.89 -0.37
N GLN A 30 1.88 14.60 -1.17
CA GLN A 30 1.55 15.98 -1.55
C GLN A 30 0.20 16.05 -2.26
N ILE A 31 -0.04 15.20 -3.27
CA ILE A 31 -1.31 15.15 -3.99
C ILE A 31 -2.46 14.83 -3.03
N ALA A 32 -2.29 13.84 -2.15
CA ALA A 32 -3.32 13.46 -1.19
C ALA A 32 -3.70 14.62 -0.23
N PHE A 33 -2.71 15.40 0.24
CA PHE A 33 -2.95 16.54 1.13
C PHE A 33 -3.51 17.77 0.42
N GLU A 34 -3.17 17.97 -0.86
CA GLU A 34 -3.73 19.05 -1.68
C GLU A 34 -5.23 18.84 -1.93
N GLU A 35 -5.65 17.60 -2.21
CA GLU A 35 -7.05 17.28 -2.46
C GLU A 35 -7.91 17.18 -1.20
N ARG A 36 -7.31 16.79 -0.08
CA ARG A 36 -7.99 16.67 1.21
C ARG A 36 -7.26 17.47 2.29
N PRO A 37 -7.44 18.81 2.31
CA PRO A 37 -6.85 19.66 3.35
C PRO A 37 -7.35 19.29 4.76
N ASP A 38 -8.54 18.69 4.86
CA ASP A 38 -9.13 18.14 6.09
C ASP A 38 -8.34 16.94 6.62
N TYR A 39 -7.80 16.11 5.72
CA TYR A 39 -6.90 15.02 6.08
C TYR A 39 -5.62 15.55 6.69
N LYS A 40 -5.04 16.63 6.15
CA LYS A 40 -3.82 17.24 6.70
C LYS A 40 -3.95 17.53 8.21
N ARG A 41 -5.12 18.00 8.67
CA ARG A 41 -5.36 18.36 10.08
C ARG A 41 -5.49 17.14 11.01
N SER A 42 -6.06 16.03 10.54
CA SER A 42 -6.06 14.75 11.28
C SER A 42 -4.71 14.01 11.19
N PHE A 43 -3.96 14.23 10.11
CA PHE A 43 -2.61 13.71 9.90
C PHE A 43 -1.54 14.46 10.73
N GLU A 44 -1.71 15.75 10.97
CA GLU A 44 -0.86 16.58 11.86
C GLU A 44 -0.81 16.04 13.31
N THR A 45 -1.81 15.27 13.73
CA THR A 45 -1.85 14.62 15.06
C THR A 45 -1.43 13.14 15.07
N THR A 46 -1.08 12.56 13.92
CA THR A 46 -0.59 11.17 13.81
C THR A 46 0.92 11.14 13.53
N TRP A 47 1.52 9.94 13.45
CA TRP A 47 2.98 9.72 13.26
C TRP A 47 3.57 10.29 11.95
N MET A 48 2.79 11.03 11.14
CA MET A 48 3.15 11.59 9.83
C MET A 48 3.37 13.11 9.88
N GLN A 49 3.75 13.67 11.04
CA GLN A 49 4.03 15.10 11.22
C GLN A 49 5.15 15.69 10.32
N HIS A 50 5.91 14.83 9.64
CA HIS A 50 6.98 15.25 8.74
C HIS A 50 6.59 14.97 7.28
N LEU A 51 6.97 15.87 6.35
CA LEU A 51 6.73 15.74 4.90
C LEU A 51 7.36 14.50 4.26
N ASP A 52 8.25 13.79 4.97
CA ASP A 52 8.82 12.48 4.61
C ASP A 52 8.08 11.29 5.28
N GLY A 53 7.04 11.58 6.07
CA GLY A 53 6.32 10.65 6.92
C GLY A 53 7.19 10.01 8.01
N GLY A 54 8.28 10.64 8.46
CA GLY A 54 9.22 10.07 9.43
C GLY A 54 9.95 8.82 8.89
N GLY A 55 10.32 8.84 7.61
CA GLY A 55 10.90 7.69 6.90
C GLY A 55 9.88 6.68 6.38
N GLN A 56 8.57 6.93 6.51
CA GLN A 56 7.53 6.10 5.91
C GLN A 56 7.61 6.11 4.38
N ALA A 57 7.99 7.23 3.75
CA ALA A 57 8.17 7.30 2.31
C ALA A 57 9.21 6.27 1.82
N ARG A 58 10.36 6.20 2.52
CA ARG A 58 11.40 5.20 2.26
C ARG A 58 10.93 3.77 2.51
N LYS A 59 10.17 3.52 3.59
CA LYS A 59 9.64 2.19 3.89
C LYS A 59 8.64 1.72 2.83
N LEU A 60 7.75 2.59 2.37
CA LEU A 60 6.79 2.29 1.31
C LEU A 60 7.52 2.02 -0.01
N ALA A 61 8.47 2.89 -0.38
CA ALA A 61 9.29 2.68 -1.57
C ALA A 61 10.03 1.34 -1.56
N ALA A 62 10.62 0.96 -0.42
CA ALA A 62 11.29 -0.33 -0.26
C ALA A 62 10.30 -1.51 -0.39
N ALA A 63 9.10 -1.39 0.19
CA ALA A 63 8.06 -2.41 0.07
C ALA A 63 7.55 -2.57 -1.37
N VAL A 64 7.28 -1.46 -2.07
CA VAL A 64 6.86 -1.45 -3.48
C VAL A 64 7.94 -2.05 -4.38
N TYR A 65 9.21 -1.71 -4.13
CA TYR A 65 10.34 -2.29 -4.85
C TYR A 65 10.46 -3.80 -4.61
N ALA A 66 10.39 -4.24 -3.35
CA ALA A 66 10.46 -5.66 -2.99
C ALA A 66 9.30 -6.45 -3.62
N TYR A 67 8.10 -5.88 -3.66
CA TYR A 67 6.97 -6.45 -4.37
C TYR A 67 7.24 -6.58 -5.86
N ALA A 68 7.70 -5.52 -6.51
CA ALA A 68 7.99 -5.53 -7.95
C ALA A 68 9.00 -6.60 -8.35
N THR A 69 10.03 -6.84 -7.54
CA THR A 69 11.04 -7.88 -7.81
C THR A 69 10.55 -9.31 -7.56
N HIS A 70 9.49 -9.49 -6.79
CA HIS A 70 8.92 -10.79 -6.41
C HIS A 70 7.46 -10.95 -6.87
N ILE A 71 6.99 -10.16 -7.84
CA ILE A 71 5.58 -10.15 -8.28
C ILE A 71 5.09 -11.51 -8.80
N ASP A 72 6.00 -12.39 -9.22
CA ASP A 72 5.75 -13.77 -9.65
C ASP A 72 6.07 -14.83 -8.58
N ARG A 73 6.54 -14.41 -7.40
CA ARG A 73 6.95 -15.24 -6.26
C ARG A 73 6.45 -14.62 -4.95
N LEU A 74 5.14 -14.37 -4.89
CA LEU A 74 4.51 -13.64 -3.79
C LEU A 74 4.54 -14.41 -2.45
N ASP A 75 4.73 -15.72 -2.50
CA ASP A 75 4.97 -16.58 -1.35
C ASP A 75 6.21 -16.14 -0.55
N GLU A 76 7.26 -15.65 -1.23
CA GLU A 76 8.47 -15.11 -0.58
C GLU A 76 8.18 -13.83 0.25
N LEU A 77 7.06 -13.16 -0.03
CA LEU A 77 6.63 -11.95 0.69
C LEU A 77 5.64 -12.23 1.81
N ALA A 78 5.20 -13.49 2.00
CA ALA A 78 4.09 -13.83 2.90
C ALA A 78 4.26 -13.27 4.32
N THR A 79 5.45 -13.39 4.90
CA THR A 79 5.79 -12.88 6.25
C THR A 79 5.75 -11.35 6.31
N ALA A 80 6.24 -10.67 5.27
CA ALA A 80 6.22 -9.21 5.22
C ALA A 80 4.79 -8.67 5.07
N VAL A 81 4.00 -9.31 4.18
CA VAL A 81 2.58 -9.01 4.00
C VAL A 81 1.81 -9.21 5.30
N ASP A 82 2.08 -10.30 6.04
CA ASP A 82 1.46 -10.56 7.35
C ASP A 82 1.65 -9.41 8.33
N LYS A 83 2.92 -9.02 8.52
CA LYS A 83 3.29 -7.96 9.45
C LYS A 83 2.65 -6.62 9.08
N ILE A 84 2.59 -6.30 7.79
CA ILE A 84 1.99 -5.06 7.31
C ILE A 84 0.46 -5.10 7.47
N ALA A 85 -0.19 -6.23 7.17
CA ALA A 85 -1.64 -6.39 7.34
C ALA A 85 -2.08 -6.18 8.80
N HIS A 86 -1.36 -6.76 9.77
CA HIS A 86 -1.62 -6.50 11.19
C HIS A 86 -1.49 -5.01 11.54
N ARG A 87 -0.46 -4.34 11.01
CA ARG A 87 -0.29 -2.90 11.22
C ARG A 87 -1.43 -2.08 10.62
N HIS A 88 -1.90 -2.45 9.42
CA HIS A 88 -3.05 -1.81 8.79
C HIS A 88 -4.31 -1.95 9.65
N VAL A 89 -4.57 -3.15 10.18
CA VAL A 89 -5.67 -3.44 11.11
C VAL A 89 -5.58 -2.57 12.36
N GLU A 90 -4.42 -2.52 13.01
CA GLU A 90 -4.15 -1.66 14.19
C GLU A 90 -4.46 -0.18 13.90
N THR A 91 -4.15 0.28 12.68
CA THR A 91 -4.38 1.65 12.24
C THR A 91 -5.76 1.89 11.60
N ARG A 92 -6.63 0.86 11.58
CA ARG A 92 -7.99 0.89 11.02
C ARG A 92 -8.06 1.30 9.55
N ILE A 93 -7.14 0.79 8.74
CA ILE A 93 -7.23 0.93 7.28
C ILE A 93 -8.42 0.13 6.77
N LEU A 94 -9.23 0.75 5.93
CA LEU A 94 -10.42 0.16 5.33
C LEU A 94 -10.21 -0.14 3.82
N PRO A 95 -10.89 -1.15 3.26
CA PRO A 95 -10.79 -1.51 1.85
C PRO A 95 -11.03 -0.34 0.88
N GLU A 96 -11.93 0.59 1.23
CA GLU A 96 -12.29 1.74 0.40
C GLU A 96 -11.16 2.76 0.27
N GLN A 97 -10.13 2.69 1.12
CA GLN A 97 -8.97 3.57 1.05
C GLN A 97 -7.95 3.14 -0.01
N TYR A 98 -7.93 1.86 -0.41
CA TYR A 98 -6.97 1.34 -1.39
C TYR A 98 -7.13 2.00 -2.77
N PRO A 99 -8.34 2.11 -3.37
CA PRO A 99 -8.49 2.80 -4.65
C PRO A 99 -7.97 4.25 -4.62
N LEU A 100 -8.22 4.97 -3.52
CA LEU A 100 -7.77 6.36 -3.35
C LEU A 100 -6.24 6.45 -3.33
N ILE A 101 -5.59 5.59 -2.54
CA ILE A 101 -4.12 5.56 -2.44
C ILE A 101 -3.51 5.14 -3.79
N GLY A 102 -4.08 4.13 -4.45
CA GLY A 102 -3.63 3.65 -5.75
C GLY A 102 -3.66 4.73 -6.82
N GLU A 103 -4.74 5.50 -6.88
CA GLU A 103 -4.86 6.63 -7.81
C GLU A 103 -3.74 7.65 -7.60
N LYS A 104 -3.48 8.04 -6.35
CA LYS A 104 -2.46 9.06 -6.05
C LYS A 104 -1.05 8.55 -6.28
N LEU A 105 -0.81 7.26 -6.03
CA LEU A 105 0.45 6.61 -6.34
C LEU A 105 0.71 6.63 -7.85
N LEU A 106 -0.26 6.24 -8.66
CA LEU A 106 -0.11 6.22 -10.12
C LEU A 106 0.05 7.62 -10.71
N GLN A 107 -0.66 8.62 -10.15
CA GLN A 107 -0.45 10.02 -10.53
C GLN A 107 0.96 10.50 -10.16
N ALA A 108 1.44 10.19 -8.95
CA ALA A 108 2.79 10.52 -8.54
C ALA A 108 3.87 9.85 -9.40
N MET A 109 3.63 8.60 -9.84
CA MET A 109 4.50 7.92 -10.78
C MET A 109 4.57 8.66 -12.12
N LYS A 110 3.44 9.13 -12.66
CA LYS A 110 3.41 9.95 -13.89
C LYS A 110 4.20 11.25 -13.72
N ASP A 111 3.97 11.95 -12.61
CA ASP A 111 4.64 13.23 -12.33
C ASP A 111 6.16 13.09 -12.24
N VAL A 112 6.64 12.02 -11.59
CA VAL A 112 8.09 11.84 -11.31
C VAL A 112 8.84 11.14 -12.45
N LEU A 113 8.21 10.16 -13.11
CA LEU A 113 8.87 9.40 -14.18
C LEU A 113 8.76 10.08 -15.55
N GLN A 114 7.79 10.98 -15.73
CA GLN A 114 7.61 11.76 -16.96
C GLN A 114 7.61 10.87 -18.21
N ASP A 115 8.57 11.04 -19.12
CA ASP A 115 8.69 10.27 -20.37
C ASP A 115 8.84 8.75 -20.14
N ALA A 116 9.31 8.32 -18.96
CA ALA A 116 9.41 6.91 -18.60
C ALA A 116 8.08 6.31 -18.09
N ALA A 117 7.09 7.13 -17.75
CA ALA A 117 5.73 6.70 -17.39
C ALA A 117 4.84 6.60 -18.64
N THR A 118 5.21 5.71 -19.57
CA THR A 118 4.35 5.41 -20.72
C THR A 118 3.02 4.81 -20.25
N ASP A 119 1.98 4.92 -21.07
CA ASP A 119 0.65 4.37 -20.75
C ASP A 119 0.71 2.87 -20.41
N GLU A 120 1.58 2.14 -21.10
CA GLU A 120 1.82 0.72 -20.85
C GLU A 120 2.47 0.46 -19.48
N VAL A 121 3.46 1.28 -19.09
CA VAL A 121 4.08 1.21 -17.77
C VAL A 121 3.06 1.50 -16.68
N ILE A 122 2.30 2.58 -16.81
CA ILE A 122 1.29 2.94 -15.81
C ILE A 122 0.19 1.88 -15.71
N ALA A 123 -0.28 1.32 -16.83
CA ALA A 123 -1.27 0.25 -16.82
C ALA A 123 -0.75 -1.01 -16.10
N ALA A 124 0.50 -1.39 -16.35
CA ALA A 124 1.14 -2.51 -15.68
C ALA A 124 1.25 -2.27 -14.15
N TRP A 125 1.69 -1.08 -13.74
CA TRP A 125 1.78 -0.73 -12.31
C TRP A 125 0.40 -0.65 -11.65
N ALA A 126 -0.64 -0.22 -12.37
CA ALA A 126 -2.01 -0.22 -11.86
C ALA A 126 -2.53 -1.64 -11.61
N GLU A 127 -2.32 -2.55 -12.56
CA GLU A 127 -2.68 -3.96 -12.39
C GLU A 127 -1.91 -4.60 -11.23
N ALA A 128 -0.61 -4.33 -11.13
CA ALA A 128 0.24 -4.81 -10.05
C ALA A 128 -0.19 -4.27 -8.68
N TYR A 129 -0.54 -2.99 -8.59
CA TYR A 129 -1.07 -2.37 -7.37
C TYR A 129 -2.38 -3.04 -6.95
N ASN A 130 -3.32 -3.18 -7.87
CA ASN A 130 -4.62 -3.80 -7.59
C ASN A 130 -4.48 -5.25 -7.12
N ALA A 131 -3.54 -6.01 -7.68
CA ALA A 131 -3.24 -7.36 -7.22
C ALA A 131 -2.74 -7.38 -5.78
N LEU A 132 -1.81 -6.48 -5.42
CA LEU A 132 -1.29 -6.36 -4.06
C LEU A 132 -2.36 -5.87 -3.07
N ALA A 133 -3.16 -4.87 -3.46
CA ALA A 133 -4.26 -4.34 -2.65
C ALA A 133 -5.26 -5.45 -2.30
N ASN A 134 -5.62 -6.30 -3.27
CA ASN A 134 -6.53 -7.42 -3.02
C ASN A 134 -5.96 -8.43 -2.00
N ILE A 135 -4.64 -8.68 -2.02
CA ILE A 135 -3.99 -9.56 -1.05
C ILE A 135 -4.11 -8.96 0.36
N PHE A 136 -3.81 -7.67 0.52
CA PHE A 136 -3.93 -6.99 1.80
C PHE A 136 -5.37 -6.96 2.30
N ILE A 137 -6.33 -6.56 1.46
CA ILE A 137 -7.77 -6.52 1.80
C ILE A 137 -8.26 -7.89 2.28
N GLN A 138 -7.90 -8.97 1.59
CA GLN A 138 -8.30 -10.31 2.00
C GLN A 138 -7.71 -10.70 3.36
N LYS A 139 -6.44 -10.36 3.59
CA LYS A 139 -5.74 -10.68 4.83
C LYS A 139 -6.25 -9.88 6.02
N GLU A 140 -6.43 -8.58 5.85
CA GLU A 140 -6.98 -7.66 6.84
C GLU A 140 -8.40 -8.08 7.23
N ASN A 141 -9.24 -8.42 6.26
CA ASN A 141 -10.59 -8.96 6.53
C ASN A 141 -10.55 -10.26 7.35
N ALA A 142 -9.56 -11.13 7.13
CA ALA A 142 -9.41 -12.34 7.92
C ALA A 142 -9.02 -12.02 9.37
N ILE A 143 -8.10 -11.08 9.58
CA ILE A 143 -7.68 -10.61 10.90
C ILE A 143 -8.86 -9.97 11.64
N TYR A 144 -9.60 -9.05 11.01
CA TYR A 144 -10.79 -8.43 11.60
C TYR A 144 -11.83 -9.45 12.04
N LYS A 145 -12.11 -10.47 11.22
CA LYS A 145 -13.02 -11.56 11.57
C LYS A 145 -12.52 -12.40 12.74
N GLN A 146 -11.21 -12.61 12.83
CA GLN A 146 -10.61 -13.33 13.95
C GLN A 146 -10.75 -12.53 15.25
N GLU A 147 -10.41 -11.24 15.25
CA GLU A 147 -10.53 -10.36 16.41
C GLU A 147 -11.98 -10.29 16.92
N ASP A 148 -12.96 -10.16 16.01
CA ASP A 148 -14.39 -10.14 16.35
C ASP A 148 -14.86 -11.46 16.98
N ARG A 149 -14.41 -12.59 16.43
CA ARG A 149 -14.70 -13.92 16.99
C ARG A 149 -14.09 -14.07 18.39
N GLU A 150 -12.83 -13.70 18.57
CA GLU A 150 -12.14 -13.79 19.86
C GLU A 150 -12.82 -12.92 20.92
N LEU A 151 -13.21 -11.70 20.55
CA LEU A 151 -13.97 -10.80 21.42
C LEU A 151 -15.32 -11.41 21.82
N THR A 152 -16.05 -11.99 20.85
CA THR A 152 -17.33 -12.66 21.10
C THR A 152 -17.18 -13.84 22.06
N GLU A 153 -16.16 -14.68 21.87
CA GLU A 153 -15.87 -15.82 22.76
C GLU A 153 -15.50 -15.36 24.18
N GLN A 154 -14.72 -14.27 24.31
CA GLN A 154 -14.37 -13.69 25.61
C GLN A 154 -15.58 -13.13 26.35
N LEU A 155 -16.46 -12.40 25.66
CA LEU A 155 -17.70 -11.87 26.23
C LEU A 155 -18.65 -12.98 26.67
N ALA A 156 -18.76 -14.06 25.90
CA ALA A 156 -19.58 -15.22 26.25
C ALA A 156 -19.08 -15.91 27.53
N LYS A 157 -17.75 -16.07 27.69
CA LYS A 157 -17.12 -16.63 28.90
C LYS A 157 -17.29 -15.72 30.12
N ALA A 158 -17.17 -14.41 29.95
CA ALA A 158 -17.35 -13.44 31.04
C ALA A 158 -18.81 -13.33 31.52
N SER A 159 -19.78 -13.72 30.68
CA SER A 159 -21.22 -13.64 30.96
C SER A 159 -21.80 -14.90 31.62
N HIS A 160 -21.01 -15.97 31.78
CA HIS A 160 -21.38 -17.19 32.49
C HIS A 160 -20.50 -17.38 33.73
N PRO A 161 -20.93 -16.88 34.91
CA PRO A 161 -20.25 -17.13 36.19
C PRO A 161 -20.40 -18.57 36.68
#